data_AF-A0A2R6M3E8-F1
#
_entry.id   AF-A0A2R6M3E8-F1
#
_cell.length_a   1.000
_cell.length_b   1.000
_cell.length_c   1.000
_cell.angle_alpha   90.00
_cell.angle_beta   90.00
_cell.angle_gamma   90.00
#
_symmetry.space_group_name_H-M   'P 1'
#
loop_
_entity.id
_entity.type
_entity.pdbx_description
1 polymer ?
#
loop_
_entity_poly.entity_id
_entity_poly.type
_entity_poly.pdbx_seq_one_letter_code
_entity_poly.pdbx_strand_id
1 'polypeptide(L)' 'MSAPWAEWDHIVKLDPDKTLVDGESYADVCETGTDAIEIGGTTGMTEEKMTEVVEPCAAAGREHDVPVYIEPSHPGTVVH' A
#
# COMPACT_ATOMS: atom_id res chain seq x y z
N MET A 1 -18.42 18.09 -2.43
CA MET A 1 -17.01 17.75 -2.72
C MET A 1 -17.00 16.31 -3.16
N SER A 2 -16.43 16.01 -4.33
CA SER A 2 -16.11 14.62 -4.68
C SER A 2 -14.98 14.14 -3.77
N ALA A 3 -14.95 12.84 -3.49
CA ALA A 3 -13.85 12.25 -2.75
C ALA A 3 -12.57 12.30 -3.60
N PRO A 4 -11.36 12.32 -3.00
CA PRO A 4 -10.09 12.33 -3.74
C PRO A 4 -9.96 11.18 -4.75
N TRP A 5 -10.61 10.05 -4.46
CA TRP A 5 -10.61 8.84 -5.28
C TRP A 5 -11.70 8.80 -6.36
N ALA A 6 -12.50 9.85 -6.52
CA ALA A 6 -13.63 9.83 -7.45
C ALA A 6 -13.19 9.73 -8.92
N GLU A 7 -11.97 10.15 -9.23
CA GLU A 7 -11.38 10.15 -10.58
C GLU A 7 -10.25 9.12 -10.73
N TRP A 8 -10.05 8.21 -9.77
CA TRP A 8 -9.03 7.16 -9.90
C TRP A 8 -9.51 6.09 -10.89
N ASP A 9 -8.60 5.64 -11.74
CA ASP A 9 -8.80 4.57 -12.72
C ASP A 9 -8.09 3.27 -12.32
N HIS A 10 -7.00 3.35 -11.54
CA HIS A 10 -6.16 2.22 -11.18
C HIS A 10 -5.56 2.33 -9.78
N ILE A 11 -5.58 1.22 -9.03
CA ILE A 11 -4.83 1.06 -7.78
C ILE A 11 -3.97 -0.20 -7.83
N VAL A 12 -2.77 -0.13 -7.25
CA VAL A 12 -1.95 -1.32 -6.98
C VAL A 12 -2.25 -1.79 -5.57
N LYS A 13 -2.57 -3.09 -5.42
CA LYS A 13 -2.72 -3.71 -4.11
C LYS A 13 -1.50 -4.54 -3.73
N LEU A 14 -0.89 -4.23 -2.60
CA LEU A 14 0.24 -4.96 -2.02
C LEU A 14 -0.25 -5.85 -0.86
N ASP A 15 0.17 -7.12 -0.89
CA ASP A 15 -0.13 -8.12 0.12
C ASP A 15 1.07 -8.24 1.08
N PRO A 16 0.93 -7.89 2.38
CA PRO A 16 2.04 -7.96 3.33
C PRO A 16 2.58 -9.35 3.62
N ASP A 17 1.90 -10.41 3.18
CA ASP A 17 2.45 -11.78 3.25
C ASP A 17 3.37 -12.13 2.07
N LYS A 18 3.63 -11.17 1.18
CA LYS A 18 4.44 -11.35 -0.03
C LYS A 18 5.61 -10.39 -0.08
N THR A 19 6.63 -10.78 -0.81
CA THR A 19 7.77 -9.93 -1.14
C THR A 19 7.61 -9.32 -2.52
N LEU A 20 8.20 -8.15 -2.73
CA LEU A 20 8.45 -7.65 -4.07
C LEU A 20 9.39 -8.60 -4.83
N VAL A 21 9.39 -8.48 -6.15
CA VAL A 21 10.33 -9.22 -7.00
C VAL A 21 11.75 -8.74 -6.71
N ASP A 22 12.72 -9.66 -6.77
CA ASP A 22 14.13 -9.32 -6.53
C ASP A 22 14.60 -8.18 -7.45
N GLY A 23 15.10 -7.11 -6.83
CA GLY A 23 15.58 -5.92 -7.54
C GLY A 23 14.54 -4.81 -7.70
N GLU A 24 13.27 -5.07 -7.39
CA GLU A 24 12.19 -4.06 -7.36
C GLU A 24 12.03 -3.47 -5.95
N SER A 25 11.46 -2.27 -5.89
CA SER A 25 11.24 -1.49 -4.69
C SER A 25 9.84 -0.86 -4.69
N TYR A 26 9.44 -0.28 -3.55
CA TYR A 26 8.18 0.47 -3.49
C TYR A 26 8.20 1.75 -4.34
N ALA A 27 9.39 2.30 -4.64
CA ALA A 27 9.53 3.41 -5.58
C ALA A 27 9.14 2.98 -7.00
N ASP A 28 9.59 1.79 -7.45
CA ASP A 28 9.22 1.24 -8.76
C ASP A 28 7.69 1.05 -8.88
N VAL A 29 7.03 0.64 -7.80
CA VAL A 29 5.55 0.58 -7.74
C VAL A 29 4.91 1.96 -7.92
N CYS A 30 5.47 2.99 -7.29
CA CYS A 30 4.96 4.37 -7.41
C CYS A 30 5.14 4.94 -8.82
N GLU A 31 6.19 4.54 -9.54
CA GLU A 31 6.49 5.00 -10.90
C GLU A 31 5.65 4.32 -12.00
N THR A 32 4.79 3.37 -11.64
CA THR A 32 3.88 2.69 -12.60
C THR A 32 2.79 3.60 -13.17
N GLY A 33 2.54 4.76 -12.55
CA GLY A 33 1.44 5.66 -12.89
C GLY A 33 0.11 5.29 -12.22
N THR A 34 0.16 4.47 -11.16
CA THR A 34 -1.03 4.15 -10.34
C THR A 34 -1.56 5.38 -9.61
N ASP A 35 -2.88 5.48 -9.41
CA ASP A 35 -3.50 6.61 -8.72
C ASP A 35 -3.34 6.53 -7.20
N ALA A 36 -3.22 5.30 -6.68
CA ALA A 36 -2.97 5.01 -5.28
C ALA A 36 -2.35 3.61 -5.11
N ILE A 37 -1.83 3.37 -3.91
CA ILE A 37 -1.45 2.04 -3.42
C ILE A 37 -2.37 1.66 -2.26
N GLU A 38 -2.92 0.45 -2.32
CA GLU A 38 -3.68 -0.18 -1.24
C GLU A 38 -2.84 -1.29 -0.61
N ILE A 39 -2.77 -1.34 0.72
CA ILE A 39 -2.06 -2.38 1.46
C ILE A 39 -3.08 -3.22 2.22
N GLY A 40 -3.16 -4.50 1.89
CA GLY A 40 -4.12 -5.42 2.48
C GLY A 40 -3.91 -6.85 2.03
N GLY A 41 -3.97 -7.77 2.99
CA GLY A 41 -3.87 -9.21 2.78
C GLY A 41 -5.08 -9.97 3.31
N THR A 42 -5.01 -11.29 3.28
CA THR A 42 -6.11 -12.16 3.73
C THR A 42 -5.81 -12.81 5.10
N THR A 43 -5.65 -14.12 5.16
CA THR A 43 -5.49 -14.86 6.43
C THR A 43 -4.06 -14.76 6.94
N GLY A 44 -3.88 -14.57 8.26
CA GLY A 44 -2.54 -14.53 8.88
C GLY A 44 -1.89 -13.14 8.89
N MET A 45 -2.67 -12.08 8.67
CA MET A 45 -2.22 -10.70 8.84
C MET A 45 -2.01 -10.37 10.32
N THR A 46 -0.88 -9.71 10.59
CA THR A 46 -0.52 -9.17 11.90
C THR A 46 -0.11 -7.72 11.73
N GLU A 47 -0.17 -6.94 12.80
CA GLU A 47 0.28 -5.55 12.80
C GLU A 47 1.76 -5.47 12.38
N GLU A 48 2.60 -6.40 12.84
CA GLU A 48 4.01 -6.50 12.46
C GLU A 48 4.19 -6.62 10.94
N LYS A 49 3.51 -7.58 10.28
CA LYS A 49 3.57 -7.72 8.82
C LYS A 49 3.08 -6.47 8.10
N MET A 50 1.99 -5.86 8.60
CA MET A 50 1.48 -4.62 8.02
C MET A 50 2.53 -3.51 8.12
N THR A 51 3.14 -3.30 9.29
CA THR A 51 4.16 -2.26 9.53
C THR A 51 5.36 -2.42 8.61
N GLU A 52 5.85 -3.65 8.39
CA GLU A 52 6.98 -3.95 7.49
C GLU A 52 6.75 -3.50 6.04
N VAL A 53 5.49 -3.38 5.60
CA VAL A 53 5.12 -2.93 4.25
C VAL A 53 4.61 -1.49 4.24
N VAL A 54 3.75 -1.12 5.19
CA VAL A 54 3.12 0.21 5.28
C VAL A 54 4.15 1.31 5.43
N GLU A 55 5.12 1.16 6.34
CA GLU A 55 6.10 2.22 6.59
C GLU A 55 6.96 2.56 5.35
N PRO A 56 7.66 1.59 4.72
CA PRO A 56 8.47 1.88 3.55
C PRO A 56 7.63 2.25 2.33
N CYS A 57 6.47 1.63 2.12
CA CYS A 57 5.58 1.99 1.00
C CYS A 57 5.03 3.41 1.16
N ALA A 58 4.63 3.81 2.37
CA ALA A 58 4.18 5.18 2.63
C ALA A 58 5.31 6.19 2.53
N ALA A 59 6.56 5.81 2.86
CA ALA A 59 7.72 6.67 2.62
C ALA A 59 7.92 6.91 1.12
N ALA A 60 7.92 5.85 0.30
CA ALA A 60 8.00 5.95 -1.15
C ALA A 60 6.82 6.76 -1.73
N GLY A 61 5.59 6.44 -1.34
CA GLY A 61 4.40 7.18 -1.82
C GLY A 61 4.47 8.68 -1.56
N ARG A 62 5.04 9.12 -0.43
CA ARG A 62 5.26 10.55 -0.15
C ARG A 62 6.32 11.20 -1.03
N GLU A 63 7.37 10.47 -1.40
CA GLU A 63 8.42 10.96 -2.32
C GLU A 63 7.91 11.09 -3.75
N HIS A 64 6.94 10.25 -4.15
CA HIS A 64 6.40 10.16 -5.49
C HIS A 64 4.98 10.77 -5.66
N ASP A 65 4.45 11.43 -4.62
CA ASP A 65 3.08 11.97 -4.60
C ASP A 65 1.97 10.92 -4.88
N VAL A 66 2.21 9.65 -4.52
CA VAL A 66 1.24 8.55 -4.63
C VAL A 66 0.64 8.25 -3.24
N PRO A 67 -0.68 8.42 -3.04
CA PRO A 67 -1.28 8.18 -1.74
C PRO A 67 -1.35 6.68 -1.42
N VAL A 68 -1.08 6.34 -0.15
CA VAL A 68 -1.07 4.97 0.35
C VAL A 68 -2.21 4.78 1.36
N TYR A 69 -3.00 3.73 1.16
CA TYR A 69 -4.14 3.38 2.00
C TYR A 69 -3.97 1.97 2.57
N ILE A 70 -4.52 1.76 3.76
CA ILE A 70 -4.65 0.44 4.37
C ILE A 70 -6.08 -0.05 4.11
N GLU A 71 -6.24 -1.31 3.72
CA GLU A 71 -7.52 -2.04 3.68
C GLU A 71 -7.64 -2.89 4.95
N PRO A 72 -8.33 -2.42 6.00
CA PRO A 72 -8.41 -3.18 7.23
C PRO A 72 -9.39 -4.34 7.06
N SER A 73 -8.90 -5.57 7.19
CA SER A 73 -9.76 -6.77 7.19
C SER A 73 -10.17 -7.20 8.61
N HIS A 74 -9.40 -6.81 9.62
CA HIS A 74 -9.69 -6.99 11.06
C HIS A 74 -8.83 -6.05 11.93
N PRO A 75 -9.08 -5.90 13.24
CA PRO A 75 -8.32 -4.95 14.08
C PRO A 75 -6.80 -5.15 14.08
N GLY A 76 -6.31 -6.38 14.00
CA GLY A 76 -4.88 -6.68 13.93
C GLY A 76 -4.18 -6.32 12.61
N THR A 77 -4.85 -5.65 11.67
CA THR A 77 -4.21 -5.13 10.44
C THR A 77 -4.03 -3.60 10.47
N VAL A 78 -4.36 -2.95 11.59
CA VAL A 78 -4.25 -1.50 11.73
C VAL A 78 -2.83 -1.16 12.17
N VAL A 79 -2.20 -0.22 11.48
CA VAL A 79 -0.90 0.39 11.85
C VAL A 79 -1.17 1.77 12.44
N HIS A 80 -0.47 2.12 13.53
CA HIS A 80 -0.74 3.29 14.38
C HIS A 80 0.22 4.47 14.16
#